data_AF-A0A3D4DMW1-F1
#
_entry.id   AF-A0A3D4DMW1-F1
#
_cell.length_a   1.000
_cell.length_b   1.000
_cell.length_c   1.000
_cell.angle_alpha   90.00
_cell.angle_beta   90.00
_cell.angle_gamma   90.00
#
_symmetry.space_group_name_H-M   'P 1'
#
loop_
_entity.id
_entity.type
_entity.pdbx_description
1 polymer ?
#
loop_
_entity_poly.entity_id
_entity_poly.type
_entity_poly.pdbx_seq_one_letter_code
_entity_poly.pdbx_strand_id
1 'polypeptide(L)' 'EKMRGALRRGDKVLTSGGIVGKVTKVKDDGEIEIEIAQNVKIHVVKGAITQVMSKTEPAEG' A
#
# COMPACT_ATOMS: atom_id res chain seq x y z
N GLU A 1 8.27 17.00 -3.31
CA GLU A 1 8.51 15.93 -4.30
C GLU A 1 9.24 14.69 -3.72
N LYS A 2 8.75 14.09 -2.63
CA LYS A 2 9.35 12.86 -2.07
C LYS A 2 8.30 11.97 -1.39
N MET A 3 7.42 11.36 -2.19
CA MET A 3 6.75 10.12 -1.78
C MET A 3 6.87 9.08 -2.90
N ARG A 4 8.10 8.86 -3.36
CA ARG A 4 8.50 7.59 -4.01
C ARG A 4 9.03 6.63 -2.93
N GLY A 5 8.34 6.55 -1.79
CA GLY A 5 8.61 5.53 -0.79
C GLY A 5 8.34 4.19 -1.45
N ALA A 6 9.36 3.35 -1.58
CA ALA A 6 9.18 1.99 -2.06
C ALA A 6 8.13 1.33 -1.17
N LEU A 7 6.94 1.06 -1.73
CA LEU A 7 5.91 0.27 -1.07
C LEU A 7 6.51 -1.06 -0.70
N ARG A 8 6.34 -1.47 0.55
CA ARG A 8 6.83 -2.74 1.08
C ARG A 8 5.63 -3.60 1.46
N ARG A 9 5.88 -4.91 1.51
CA ARG A 9 4.90 -5.86 2.06
C ARG A 9 4.67 -5.50 3.52
N GLY A 10 3.42 -5.38 3.91
CA GLY A 10 3.00 -5.00 5.24
C GLY A 10 2.58 -3.54 5.40
N ASP A 11 2.87 -2.67 4.44
CA ASP A 11 2.45 -1.27 4.50
C ASP A 11 0.93 -1.15 4.38
N LYS A 12 0.34 -0.20 5.12
CA LYS A 12 -1.05 0.20 4.91
C LYS A 12 -1.09 1.33 3.91
N VAL A 13 -1.95 1.20 2.90
CA VAL A 13 -2.11 2.17 1.82
C VAL A 13 -3.56 2.62 1.71
N LEU A 14 -3.73 3.86 1.31
CA LEU A 14 -4.99 4.47 0.90
C LEU A 14 -4.97 4.63 -0.61
N THR A 15 -5.97 4.05 -1.28
CA THR A 15 -6.13 4.19 -2.73
C THR A 15 -7.04 5.36 -3.09
N SER A 16 -7.05 5.77 -4.35
CA SER A 16 -7.84 6.90 -4.87
C SER A 16 -9.36 6.75 -4.70
N GLY A 17 -9.83 5.55 -4.38
CA GLY A 17 -11.24 5.29 -4.07
C GLY A 17 -11.62 5.39 -2.58
N GLY A 18 -10.69 5.82 -1.72
CA GLY A 18 -10.91 5.83 -0.26
C GLY A 18 -10.76 4.46 0.40
N ILE A 19 -10.19 3.49 -0.31
CA ILE A 19 -10.04 2.12 0.19
C ILE A 19 -8.72 2.02 0.95
N VAL A 20 -8.79 1.54 2.19
CA VAL A 20 -7.62 1.23 3.01
C VAL A 20 -7.35 -0.26 2.95
N GLY A 21 -6.12 -0.62 2.59
CA GLY A 21 -5.68 -2.02 2.50
C GLY A 21 -4.25 -2.19 2.96
N LYS A 22 -3.89 -3.43 3.27
CA LYS A 22 -2.53 -3.83 3.62
C LYS A 22 -1.85 -4.49 2.44
N VAL A 23 -0.65 -4.05 2.08
CA VAL A 23 0.12 -4.62 0.98
C VAL A 23 0.55 -6.04 1.34
N THR A 24 0.06 -7.03 0.60
CA THR A 24 0.49 -8.42 0.73
C THR A 24 1.66 -8.72 -0.20
N LYS A 25 1.65 -8.10 -1.39
CA LYS A 25 2.66 -8.35 -2.43
C LYS A 25 2.85 -7.10 -3.29
N VAL A 26 4.09 -6.82 -3.64
CA VAL A 26 4.45 -5.75 -4.58
C VAL A 26 4.96 -6.45 -5.83
N LYS A 27 4.41 -6.11 -7.00
CA LYS A 27 4.96 -6.54 -8.29
C LYS A 27 5.72 -5.37 -8.92
N ASP A 28 6.77 -5.69 -9.66
CA ASP A 28 7.58 -4.70 -10.37
C ASP A 28 6.90 -4.16 -11.64
N ASP A 29 5.84 -4.81 -12.10
CA ASP A 29 5.05 -4.43 -13.30
C ASP A 29 4.14 -3.20 -13.08
N GLY A 30 4.25 -2.55 -11.92
CA GLY A 30 3.43 -1.39 -11.57
C GLY A 30 2.08 -1.74 -10.92
N GLU A 31 1.81 -3.02 -10.64
CA GLU A 31 0.69 -3.48 -9.84
C GLU A 31 1.12 -3.90 -8.42
N ILE A 32 0.23 -3.76 -7.46
CA ILE A 32 0.41 -4.29 -6.11
C ILE A 32 -0.81 -5.08 -5.69
N GLU A 33 -0.60 -6.10 -4.87
CA GLU A 33 -1.67 -6.85 -4.22
C GLU A 33 -1.87 -6.28 -2.81
N ILE A 34 -3.11 -5.91 -2.52
CA ILE A 34 -3.52 -5.42 -1.21
C ILE A 34 -4.68 -6.25 -0.69
N GLU A 35 -4.62 -6.56 0.60
CA GLU A 35 -5.70 -7.21 1.34
C GLU A 35 -6.52 -6.14 2.05
N ILE A 36 -7.83 -6.16 1.81
CA ILE A 36 -8.78 -5.19 2.37
C ILE A 36 -9.65 -5.80 3.49
N ALA A 37 -9.80 -7.13 3.46
CA ALA A 37 -10.55 -7.89 4.46
C ALA A 37 -10.02 -9.34 4.49
N GLN A 38 -10.44 -10.11 5.50
CA GLN A 38 -10.03 -11.51 5.62
C GLN A 38 -10.39 -12.30 4.36
N ASN A 39 -9.40 -12.93 3.74
CA ASN A 39 -9.53 -13.68 2.48
C ASN A 39 -9.90 -12.83 1.24
N VAL A 40 -9.90 -11.50 1.34
CA VAL A 40 -10.19 -10.61 0.21
C VAL A 40 -8.94 -9.85 -0.18
N LYS A 41 -8.34 -10.28 -1.30
CA LYS A 41 -7.16 -9.67 -1.91
C LYS A 41 -7.53 -9.10 -3.27
N ILE A 42 -7.08 -7.89 -3.53
CA ILE A 42 -7.31 -7.20 -4.80
C ILE A 42 -5.97 -6.72 -5.38
N HIS A 43 -5.88 -6.72 -6.70
CA HIS A 43 -4.76 -6.10 -7.41
C HIS A 43 -5.12 -4.65 -7.73
N VAL A 44 -4.20 -3.75 -7.40
CA VAL A 44 -4.36 -2.32 -7.62
C VAL A 44 -3.10 -1.78 -8.27
N VAL A 45 -3.29 -0.92 -9.27
CA VAL A 45 -2.18 -0.24 -9.92
C VAL A 45 -1.51 0.72 -8.94
N LYS A 46 -0.18 0.75 -8.93
CA LYS A 46 0.64 1.60 -8.05
C LYS A 46 0.30 3.08 -8.20
N GLY A 47 -0.13 3.50 -9.40
CA GLY A 47 -0.60 4.86 -9.68
C GLY A 47 -1.91 5.25 -8.98
N ALA A 48 -2.71 4.29 -8.53
CA ALA A 48 -3.95 4.53 -7.80
C ALA A 48 -3.74 4.59 -6.28
N ILE A 49 -2.50 4.58 -5.80
CA ILE A 49 -2.17 4.74 -4.38
C ILE A 49 -1.93 6.21 -4.11
N THR A 50 -2.82 6.80 -3.32
CA THR A 50 -2.80 8.22 -2.99
C THR A 50 -1.86 8.49 -1.82
N GLN A 51 -1.89 7.61 -0.81
CA GLN A 51 -1.12 7.78 0.41
C GLN A 51 -0.71 6.44 1.01
N VAL A 52 0.52 6.36 1.52
CA VAL A 52 0.96 5.25 2.38
C VAL A 52 0.73 5.68 3.82
N MET A 53 -0.29 5.09 4.47
CA MET A 53 -0.71 5.45 5.83
C MET A 53 0.20 4.86 6.90
N SER A 54 0.78 3.69 6.66
CA SER A 54 1.82 3.15 7.52
C SER A 54 3.05 2.97 6.69
N LYS A 55 3.93 3.96 6.75
CA LYS A 55 5.35 3.67 6.96
C LYS A 55 5.39 3.21 8.40
N THR A 56 5.95 2.05 8.74
CA THR A 56 6.27 1.78 10.15
C THR A 56 6.98 3.04 10.66
N GLU A 57 6.32 3.80 11.54
CA GLU A 57 7.02 4.83 12.31
C GLU A 57 8.22 4.07 12.90
N PRO A 58 9.48 4.50 12.70
CA PRO A 58 10.44 4.16 13.73
C PRO A 58 9.79 4.69 15.01
N ALA A 59 9.64 3.85 16.02
CA ALA A 59 9.23 4.32 17.33
C ALA A 59 10.16 5.49 17.68
N GLU A 60 9.69 6.72 17.54
CA GLU A 60 10.37 7.87 18.08
C GLU A 60 10.15 7.79 19.58
N GLY A 61 11.26 7.70 20.30
CA GLY A 61 11.31 7.63 21.76
C GLY A 61 11.03 8.96 22.44
#